data_AF-A0A349FBH7-F1
#
_entry.id   AF-A0A349FBH7-F1
#
_cell.length_a   1.000
_cell.length_b   1.000
_cell.length_c   1.000
_cell.angle_alpha   90.00
_cell.angle_beta   90.00
_cell.angle_gamma   90.00
#
_symmetry.space_group_name_H-M   'P 1'
#
loop_
_entity.id
_entity.type
_entity.pdbx_description
1 polymer ?
#
loop_
_entity_poly.entity_id
_entity_poly.type
_entity_poly.pdbx_seq_one_letter_code
_entity_poly.pdbx_strand_id
1 'polypeptide(L)'
;DNYRARSDLSFAAMLGGMAITNAKLGAAHGLASALGGKLAAPHSVITARLAPFVMQENIRAAKSAGRADVLARYRKMAQLLTGRANASRNDAVLWTNMMLEKLKLPSLNEFGVCNTSFEQVADDALKSVAIKGNPLPLTKERLMFILQQVCQCNGSCGKESNFESLTKVSLVSQSDQSGLPASQQT
;
A
#
# COMPACT_ATOMS: atom_id res chain seq x y z
N ASP A 1 -9.63 26.25 13.39
CA ASP A 1 -10.60 25.18 13.10
C ASP A 1 -11.67 25.72 12.14
N ASN A 2 -12.19 24.93 11.20
CA ASN A 2 -13.21 25.35 10.22
C ASN A 2 -14.37 24.33 10.19
N TYR A 3 -15.49 24.69 10.82
CA TYR A 3 -16.65 23.81 10.97
C TYR A 3 -17.28 23.41 9.63
N ARG A 4 -17.35 24.34 8.67
CA ARG A 4 -17.96 24.08 7.36
C ARG A 4 -17.14 23.05 6.59
N ALA A 5 -15.82 23.20 6.56
CA ALA A 5 -14.93 22.22 5.93
C ALA A 5 -15.04 20.82 6.57
N ARG A 6 -15.22 20.73 7.89
CA ARG A 6 -15.42 19.44 8.58
C ARG A 6 -16.77 18.81 8.24
N SER A 7 -17.83 19.62 8.16
CA SER A 7 -19.16 19.18 7.75
C SER A 7 -19.16 18.66 6.30
N ASP A 8 -18.53 19.40 5.38
CA ASP A 8 -18.40 19.00 3.98
C ASP A 8 -17.61 17.69 3.83
N LEU A 9 -16.52 17.53 4.59
CA LEU A 9 -15.73 16.30 4.57
C LEU A 9 -16.50 15.10 5.14
N SER A 10 -17.27 15.31 6.22
CA SER A 10 -18.12 14.25 6.79
C SER A 10 -19.20 13.81 5.81
N PHE A 11 -19.84 14.77 5.13
CA PHE A 11 -20.83 14.48 4.09
C PHE A 11 -20.19 13.74 2.90
N ALA A 12 -19.01 14.17 2.45
CA ALA A 12 -18.27 13.49 1.39
C ALA A 12 -17.89 12.04 1.78
N ALA A 13 -17.48 11.81 3.02
CA ALA A 13 -17.17 10.46 3.52
C ALA A 13 -18.42 9.56 3.54
N MET A 14 -19.57 10.08 3.94
CA MET A 14 -20.86 9.36 3.89
C MET A 14 -21.20 8.95 2.46
N LEU A 15 -21.14 9.88 1.50
CA LEU A 15 -21.39 9.60 0.08
C LEU A 15 -20.41 8.55 -0.47
N GLY A 16 -19.14 8.61 -0.07
CA GLY A 16 -18.15 7.60 -0.38
C GLY A 16 -18.53 6.20 0.13
N GLY A 17 -18.98 6.10 1.38
CA GLY A 17 -19.48 4.86 1.96
C GLY A 17 -20.67 4.29 1.18
N MET A 18 -21.64 5.13 0.83
CA MET A 18 -22.81 4.72 0.02
C MET A 18 -22.40 4.18 -1.36
N ALA A 19 -21.43 4.83 -2.02
CA ALA A 19 -20.92 4.38 -3.30
C ALA A 19 -20.23 3.01 -3.20
N ILE A 20 -19.36 2.84 -2.19
CA ILE A 20 -18.58 1.61 -1.98
C ILE A 20 -19.48 0.40 -1.69
N THR A 21 -20.51 0.58 -0.86
CA THR A 21 -21.47 -0.48 -0.50
C THR A 21 -22.16 -1.08 -1.74
N ASN A 22 -22.36 -0.28 -2.79
CA ASN A 22 -23.07 -0.71 -4.01
C ASN A 22 -22.11 -1.09 -5.16
N ALA A 23 -20.93 -0.47 -5.23
CA ALA A 23 -20.00 -0.63 -6.34
C ALA A 23 -18.81 -1.56 -6.02
N LYS A 24 -18.69 -2.04 -4.77
CA LYS A 24 -17.49 -2.70 -4.22
C LYS A 24 -16.28 -1.76 -4.28
N LEU A 25 -15.08 -2.33 -4.31
CA LEU A 25 -13.79 -1.63 -4.23
C LEU A 25 -12.90 -2.02 -5.42
N GLY A 26 -11.59 -2.13 -5.23
CA GLY A 26 -10.68 -2.56 -6.28
C GLY A 26 -9.29 -2.89 -5.73
N ALA A 27 -8.28 -2.85 -6.61
CA ALA A 27 -6.92 -3.29 -6.28
C ALA A 27 -6.33 -2.61 -5.04
N ALA A 28 -6.56 -1.31 -4.85
CA ALA A 28 -5.98 -0.56 -3.71
C ALA A 28 -6.40 -1.15 -2.36
N HIS A 29 -7.69 -1.46 -2.19
CA HIS A 29 -8.19 -2.09 -0.97
C HIS A 29 -7.80 -3.57 -0.87
N GLY A 30 -7.81 -4.31 -1.99
CA GLY A 30 -7.36 -5.71 -2.00
C GLY A 30 -5.91 -5.86 -1.55
N LEU A 31 -5.02 -5.03 -2.08
CA LEU A 31 -3.61 -4.97 -1.68
C LEU A 31 -3.44 -4.46 -0.24
N ALA A 32 -4.21 -3.45 0.17
CA ALA A 32 -4.16 -2.95 1.54
C ALA A 32 -4.56 -4.02 2.57
N SER A 33 -5.57 -4.84 2.27
CA SER A 33 -5.94 -5.99 3.11
C SER A 33 -4.82 -7.03 3.19
N ALA A 34 -4.14 -7.33 2.08
CA ALA A 34 -3.02 -8.27 2.05
C ALA A 34 -1.78 -7.75 2.81
N LEU A 35 -1.57 -6.43 2.79
CA LEU A 35 -0.48 -5.77 3.49
C LEU A 35 -0.78 -5.48 4.98
N GLY A 36 -2.05 -5.46 5.38
CA GLY A 36 -2.50 -5.06 6.72
C GLY A 36 -1.99 -5.94 7.88
N GLY A 37 -1.46 -7.14 7.59
CA GLY A 37 -0.77 -7.98 8.57
C GLY A 37 0.75 -8.05 8.40
N LYS A 38 1.29 -7.39 7.35
CA LYS A 38 2.72 -7.43 6.99
C LYS A 38 3.42 -6.10 7.26
N LEU A 39 2.67 -4.99 7.24
CA LEU A 39 3.18 -3.65 7.53
C LEU A 39 2.53 -3.11 8.81
N ALA A 40 3.33 -2.45 9.66
CA ALA A 40 2.82 -1.67 10.79
C ALA A 40 2.28 -0.30 10.31
N ALA A 41 1.42 -0.31 9.29
CA ALA A 41 0.88 0.88 8.63
C ALA A 41 -0.65 0.92 8.75
N PRO A 42 -1.27 2.09 8.98
CA PRO A 42 -2.73 2.19 8.96
C PRO A 42 -3.30 1.81 7.59
N HIS A 43 -4.38 1.02 7.56
CA HIS A 43 -5.04 0.59 6.32
C HIS A 43 -5.38 1.77 5.38
N SER A 44 -5.81 2.90 5.96
CA SER A 44 -6.10 4.13 5.22
C SER A 44 -4.87 4.69 4.50
N VAL A 45 -3.70 4.68 5.15
CA VAL A 45 -2.42 5.11 4.57
C VAL A 45 -2.03 4.18 3.43
N ILE A 46 -2.11 2.86 3.63
CA ILE A 46 -1.80 1.86 2.58
C ILE A 46 -2.69 2.08 1.36
N THR A 47 -4.00 2.14 1.57
CA THR A 47 -4.98 2.34 0.50
C THR A 47 -4.74 3.65 -0.24
N ALA A 48 -4.52 4.76 0.49
CA ALA A 48 -4.32 6.08 -0.08
C ALA A 48 -3.04 6.16 -0.92
N ARG A 49 -1.91 5.61 -0.40
CA ARG A 49 -0.64 5.60 -1.12
C ARG A 49 -0.62 4.66 -2.32
N LEU A 50 -1.40 3.56 -2.31
CA LEU A 50 -1.55 2.68 -3.47
C LEU A 50 -2.48 3.22 -4.56
N ALA A 51 -3.46 4.06 -4.19
CA ALA A 51 -4.46 4.58 -5.12
C ALA A 51 -3.90 5.16 -6.43
N PRO A 52 -2.91 6.09 -6.43
CA PRO A 52 -2.39 6.65 -7.68
C PRO A 52 -1.76 5.59 -8.61
N PHE A 53 -1.06 4.60 -8.05
CA PHE A 53 -0.46 3.51 -8.84
C PHE A 53 -1.53 2.60 -9.45
N VAL A 54 -2.57 2.26 -8.67
CA VAL A 54 -3.73 1.50 -9.14
C VAL A 54 -4.48 2.25 -10.23
N MET A 55 -4.63 3.57 -10.11
CA MET A 55 -5.25 4.40 -11.14
C MET A 55 -4.45 4.35 -12.45
N GLN A 56 -3.13 4.50 -12.40
CA GLN A 56 -2.28 4.40 -13.59
C GLN A 56 -2.36 3.02 -14.25
N GLU A 57 -2.32 1.96 -13.45
CA GLU A 57 -2.41 0.59 -13.93
C GLU A 57 -3.76 0.34 -14.62
N ASN A 58 -4.87 0.71 -13.99
CA ASN A 58 -6.21 0.58 -14.58
C ASN A 58 -6.36 1.41 -15.86
N ILE A 59 -5.81 2.63 -15.92
CA ILE A 59 -5.80 3.44 -17.14
C ILE A 59 -5.03 2.74 -18.26
N ARG A 60 -3.87 2.15 -17.96
CA ARG A 60 -3.05 1.41 -18.94
C ARG A 60 -3.79 0.18 -19.45
N ALA A 61 -4.27 -0.67 -18.54
CA ALA A 61 -4.99 -1.89 -18.91
C ALA A 61 -6.24 -1.57 -19.74
N ALA A 62 -6.96 -0.50 -19.40
CA ALA A 62 -8.14 -0.09 -20.16
C ALA A 62 -7.82 0.51 -21.53
N LYS A 63 -6.65 1.14 -21.72
CA LYS A 63 -6.16 1.51 -23.07
C LYS A 63 -5.90 0.26 -23.90
N SER A 64 -5.15 -0.71 -23.36
CA SER A 64 -4.83 -1.95 -24.07
C SER A 64 -6.07 -2.78 -24.40
N ALA A 65 -7.07 -2.78 -23.52
CA ALA A 65 -8.32 -3.51 -23.71
C ALA A 65 -9.41 -2.73 -24.47
N GLY A 66 -9.12 -1.52 -24.98
CA GLY A 66 -10.11 -0.70 -25.70
C GLY A 66 -11.33 -0.27 -24.87
N ARG A 67 -11.22 -0.23 -23.53
CA ARG A 67 -12.33 0.04 -22.60
C ARG A 67 -12.66 1.52 -22.48
N ALA A 68 -13.20 2.10 -23.55
CA ALA A 68 -13.54 3.53 -23.68
C ALA A 68 -14.40 4.09 -22.53
N ASP A 69 -15.19 3.26 -21.87
CA ASP A 69 -16.02 3.59 -20.71
C ASP A 69 -15.20 3.89 -19.44
N VAL A 70 -14.24 3.03 -19.07
CA VAL A 70 -13.40 3.16 -17.86
C VAL A 70 -12.49 4.38 -17.94
N LEU A 71 -11.67 4.40 -18.97
CA LEU A 71 -11.91 5.32 -20.03
C LEU A 71 -12.25 6.79 -19.70
N ALA A 72 -13.44 7.15 -20.15
CA ALA A 72 -14.17 8.36 -19.87
C ALA A 72 -14.40 8.61 -18.36
N ARG A 73 -14.61 7.57 -17.54
CA ARG A 73 -14.80 7.76 -16.08
C ARG A 73 -13.58 8.41 -15.41
N TYR A 74 -12.36 7.99 -15.75
CA TYR A 74 -11.14 8.65 -15.25
C TYR A 74 -11.02 10.11 -15.74
N ARG A 75 -11.51 10.43 -16.95
CA ARG A 75 -11.51 11.80 -17.47
C ARG A 75 -12.50 12.65 -16.69
N LYS A 76 -13.69 12.13 -16.47
CA LYS A 76 -14.72 12.80 -15.68
C LYS A 76 -14.23 13.06 -14.26
N MET A 77 -13.56 12.09 -13.63
CA MET A 77 -12.93 12.26 -12.33
C MET A 77 -11.89 13.38 -12.34
N ALA A 78 -11.00 13.42 -13.35
CA ALA A 78 -10.02 14.50 -13.48
C ALA A 78 -10.66 15.89 -13.62
N GLN A 79 -11.73 16.00 -14.42
CA GLN A 79 -12.48 17.25 -14.58
C GLN A 79 -13.11 17.70 -13.26
N LEU A 80 -13.70 16.77 -12.50
CA LEU A 80 -14.31 17.08 -11.19
C LEU A 80 -13.26 17.54 -10.17
N LEU A 81 -12.12 16.85 -10.09
CA LEU A 81 -11.07 17.15 -9.12
C LEU A 81 -10.32 18.45 -9.42
N THR A 82 -10.12 18.75 -10.71
CA THR A 82 -9.33 19.91 -11.13
C THR A 82 -10.16 21.13 -11.54
N GLY A 83 -11.47 20.96 -11.76
CA GLY A 83 -12.35 22.00 -12.30
C GLY A 83 -12.11 22.33 -13.77
N ARG A 84 -11.21 21.62 -14.48
CA ARG A 84 -10.83 21.92 -15.86
C ARG A 84 -11.54 21.01 -16.85
N ALA A 85 -12.28 21.59 -17.80
CA ALA A 85 -13.00 20.84 -18.82
C ALA A 85 -12.08 20.02 -19.76
N ASN A 86 -10.87 20.53 -20.01
CA ASN A 86 -9.86 19.87 -20.84
C ASN A 86 -8.96 18.87 -20.08
N ALA A 87 -9.25 18.58 -18.80
CA ALA A 87 -8.43 17.68 -17.99
C ALA A 87 -8.22 16.31 -18.65
N SER A 88 -6.98 15.83 -18.60
CA SER A 88 -6.60 14.50 -19.04
C SER A 88 -6.88 13.48 -17.93
N ARG A 89 -6.95 12.19 -18.27
CA ARG A 89 -7.13 11.11 -17.28
C ARG A 89 -5.94 10.97 -16.33
N ASN A 90 -4.75 11.34 -16.79
CA ASN A 90 -3.55 11.36 -15.97
C ASN A 90 -3.61 12.51 -14.94
N ASP A 91 -4.39 13.56 -15.18
CA ASP A 91 -4.51 14.68 -14.26
C ASP A 91 -5.20 14.27 -12.96
N ALA A 92 -6.08 13.27 -12.99
CA ALA A 92 -6.65 12.70 -11.77
C ALA A 92 -5.58 12.00 -10.93
N VAL A 93 -4.65 11.27 -11.55
CA VAL A 93 -3.52 10.62 -10.87
C VAL A 93 -2.62 11.67 -10.24
N LEU A 94 -2.27 12.71 -11.01
CA LEU A 94 -1.45 13.81 -10.53
C LEU A 94 -2.10 14.53 -9.35
N TRP A 95 -3.40 14.85 -9.46
CA TRP A 95 -4.15 15.49 -8.39
C TRP A 95 -4.14 14.65 -7.11
N THR A 96 -4.38 13.34 -7.22
CA THR A 96 -4.32 12.43 -6.07
C THR A 96 -2.93 12.47 -5.41
N ASN A 97 -1.85 12.36 -6.18
CA ASN A 97 -0.49 12.47 -5.64
C ASN A 97 -0.25 13.81 -4.94
N MET A 98 -0.62 14.92 -5.56
CA MET A 98 -0.48 16.26 -4.97
C MET A 98 -1.25 16.38 -3.65
N MET A 99 -2.42 15.76 -3.53
CA MET A 99 -3.20 15.77 -2.30
C MET A 99 -2.59 14.92 -1.20
N LEU A 100 -2.00 13.77 -1.52
CA LEU A 100 -1.27 12.94 -0.55
C LEU A 100 -0.09 13.71 0.05
N GLU A 101 0.65 14.44 -0.79
CA GLU A 101 1.77 15.30 -0.35
C GLU A 101 1.28 16.51 0.46
N LYS A 102 0.21 17.19 0.00
CA LYS A 102 -0.39 18.33 0.71
C LYS A 102 -0.87 17.94 2.12
N LEU A 103 -1.43 16.74 2.26
CA LEU A 103 -1.88 16.18 3.52
C LEU A 103 -0.76 15.54 4.34
N LYS A 104 0.48 15.52 3.82
CA LYS A 104 1.68 14.95 4.46
C LYS A 104 1.46 13.51 4.93
N LEU A 105 0.79 12.69 4.10
CA LEU A 105 0.66 11.27 4.42
C LEU A 105 2.05 10.61 4.41
N PRO A 106 2.37 9.68 5.32
CA PRO A 106 3.64 8.97 5.25
C PRO A 106 3.70 8.08 4.01
N SER A 107 4.92 7.84 3.49
CA SER A 107 5.16 6.95 2.36
C SER A 107 5.09 5.47 2.79
N LEU A 108 4.82 4.55 1.87
CA LEU A 108 4.83 3.12 2.20
C LEU A 108 6.23 2.54 2.43
N ASN A 109 7.25 3.23 1.93
CA ASN A 109 8.64 2.84 2.14
C ASN A 109 9.05 3.00 3.60
N GLU A 110 8.51 3.99 4.30
CA GLU A 110 8.68 4.17 5.76
C GLU A 110 8.15 2.99 6.57
N PHE A 111 7.20 2.22 6.01
CA PHE A 111 6.63 1.03 6.65
C PHE A 111 7.27 -0.28 6.15
N GLY A 112 8.30 -0.21 5.30
CA GLY A 112 9.02 -1.38 4.84
C GLY A 112 8.34 -2.18 3.73
N VAL A 113 7.44 -1.56 2.94
CA VAL A 113 6.72 -2.26 1.86
C VAL A 113 7.66 -2.99 0.88
N CYS A 114 8.83 -2.41 0.59
CA CYS A 114 9.79 -2.98 -0.36
C CYS A 114 10.49 -4.25 0.14
N ASN A 115 10.37 -4.57 1.44
CA ASN A 115 10.92 -5.78 2.04
C ASN A 115 9.89 -6.93 2.08
N THR A 116 8.66 -6.69 1.60
CA THR A 116 7.62 -7.73 1.54
C THR A 116 7.75 -8.57 0.27
N SER A 117 7.39 -9.85 0.33
CA SER A 117 7.23 -10.66 -0.89
C SER A 117 6.01 -10.19 -1.66
N PHE A 118 6.24 -9.55 -2.81
CA PHE A 118 5.17 -9.07 -3.68
C PHE A 118 4.35 -10.21 -4.29
N GLU A 119 4.97 -11.36 -4.51
CA GLU A 119 4.29 -12.57 -4.96
C GLU A 119 3.24 -13.01 -3.94
N GLN A 120 3.63 -13.13 -2.67
CA GLN A 120 2.71 -13.50 -1.59
C GLN A 120 1.62 -12.45 -1.40
N VAL A 121 1.99 -11.16 -1.41
CA VAL A 121 1.01 -10.05 -1.27
C VAL A 121 0.00 -10.08 -2.42
N ALA A 122 0.44 -10.34 -3.65
CA ALA A 122 -0.43 -10.45 -4.80
C ALA A 122 -1.37 -11.66 -4.71
N ASP A 123 -0.86 -12.83 -4.29
CA ASP A 123 -1.67 -14.03 -4.08
C ASP A 123 -2.74 -13.82 -3.00
N ASP A 124 -2.37 -13.18 -1.89
CA ASP A 124 -3.29 -12.87 -0.80
C ASP A 124 -4.32 -11.81 -1.22
N ALA A 125 -3.92 -10.81 -2.00
CA ALA A 125 -4.82 -9.80 -2.53
C ALA A 125 -5.87 -10.38 -3.49
N LEU A 126 -5.52 -11.40 -4.30
CA LEU A 126 -6.46 -12.08 -5.19
C LEU A 126 -7.55 -12.86 -4.43
N LYS A 127 -7.30 -13.26 -3.18
CA LYS A 127 -8.30 -13.90 -2.31
C LYS A 127 -9.32 -12.90 -1.74
N SER A 128 -9.02 -11.59 -1.77
CA SER A 128 -9.87 -10.55 -1.19
C SER A 128 -11.14 -10.30 -2.01
N VAL A 129 -12.30 -10.21 -1.35
CA VAL A 129 -13.58 -9.85 -2.01
C VAL A 129 -13.55 -8.42 -2.56
N ALA A 130 -12.76 -7.52 -1.95
CA ALA A 130 -12.64 -6.13 -2.38
C ALA A 130 -12.11 -6.01 -3.82
N ILE A 131 -11.23 -6.92 -4.24
CA ILE A 131 -10.57 -6.88 -5.54
C ILE A 131 -11.54 -7.11 -6.72
N LYS A 132 -12.68 -7.77 -6.45
CA LYS A 132 -13.72 -8.10 -7.44
C LYS A 132 -14.45 -6.88 -8.01
N GLY A 133 -14.34 -5.71 -7.37
CA GLY A 133 -14.90 -4.46 -7.90
C GLY A 133 -14.00 -3.72 -8.89
N ASN A 134 -12.76 -4.20 -9.12
CA ASN A 134 -11.85 -3.51 -10.02
C ASN A 134 -12.41 -3.49 -11.46
N PRO A 135 -12.36 -2.36 -12.19
CA PRO A 135 -13.02 -2.23 -13.50
C PRO A 135 -12.50 -3.17 -14.59
N LEU A 136 -11.30 -3.75 -14.38
CA LEU A 136 -10.67 -4.72 -15.26
C LEU A 136 -10.18 -5.93 -14.46
N PRO A 137 -10.24 -7.16 -15.00
CA PRO A 137 -9.80 -8.38 -14.31
C PRO A 137 -8.34 -8.31 -13.87
N LEU A 138 -8.09 -8.43 -12.57
CA LEU A 138 -6.74 -8.36 -12.03
C LEU A 138 -6.06 -9.73 -12.09
N THR A 139 -4.79 -9.71 -12.49
CA THR A 139 -3.90 -10.88 -12.44
C THR A 139 -2.80 -10.63 -11.42
N LYS A 140 -2.10 -11.70 -11.03
CA LYS A 140 -0.97 -11.60 -10.09
C LYS A 140 0.09 -10.62 -10.61
N GLU A 141 0.39 -10.69 -11.91
CA GLU A 141 1.39 -9.86 -12.57
C GLU A 141 0.99 -8.37 -12.53
N ARG A 142 -0.30 -8.06 -12.71
CA ARG A 142 -0.80 -6.67 -12.61
C ARG A 142 -0.67 -6.12 -11.20
N LEU A 143 -0.90 -6.95 -10.19
CA LEU A 143 -0.76 -6.57 -8.77
C LEU A 143 0.70 -6.38 -8.37
N MET A 144 1.57 -7.31 -8.78
CA MET A 144 3.01 -7.19 -8.60
C MET A 144 3.54 -5.94 -9.30
N PHE A 145 3.08 -5.67 -10.52
CA PHE A 145 3.43 -4.45 -11.24
C PHE A 145 3.11 -3.19 -10.40
N ILE A 146 1.92 -3.11 -9.79
CA ILE A 146 1.53 -1.98 -8.93
C ILE A 146 2.51 -1.83 -7.75
N LEU A 147 2.83 -2.92 -7.05
CA LEU A 147 3.73 -2.91 -5.90
C LEU A 147 5.16 -2.49 -6.29
N GLN A 148 5.66 -2.97 -7.43
CA GLN A 148 6.98 -2.61 -7.95
C GLN A 148 7.12 -1.11 -8.24
N GLN A 149 6.03 -0.45 -8.71
CA GLN A 149 6.05 1.00 -8.94
C GLN A 149 6.22 1.80 -7.64
N VAL A 150 5.77 1.28 -6.49
CA VAL A 150 5.92 1.94 -5.18
C VAL A 150 7.40 2.05 -4.80
N CYS A 151 8.18 1.02 -5.11
CA CYS A 151 9.59 0.90 -4.73
C CYS A 151 10.57 1.38 -5.80
N GLN A 152 10.10 1.87 -6.96
CA GLN A 152 10.94 2.24 -8.11
C GLN A 152 11.91 1.12 -8.53
N CYS A 153 11.49 -0.13 -8.37
CA CYS A 153 12.36 -1.28 -8.58
C CYS A 153 12.46 -1.64 -10.08
N ASN A 154 13.58 -1.28 -10.71
CA ASN A 154 13.97 -1.76 -12.04
C ASN A 154 14.54 -3.20 -11.99
N GLY A 155 13.81 -4.14 -11.39
CA GLY A 155 14.13 -5.58 -11.45
C GLY A 155 14.98 -6.18 -10.31
N SER A 156 15.15 -5.50 -9.17
CA SER A 156 15.95 -6.02 -8.04
C SER A 156 15.24 -6.11 -6.68
N CYS A 157 13.94 -5.81 -6.58
CA CYS A 157 13.17 -6.07 -5.36
C CYS A 157 12.97 -7.59 -5.22
N GLY A 158 13.76 -8.25 -4.36
CA GLY A 158 13.59 -9.67 -4.04
C GLY A 158 14.85 -10.53 -3.96
N LYS A 159 16.08 -9.96 -3.95
CA LYS A 159 17.22 -10.74 -3.48
C LYS A 159 17.21 -10.72 -1.95
N GLU A 160 16.81 -11.84 -1.37
CA GLU A 160 16.84 -12.12 0.06
C GLU A 160 18.14 -11.57 0.68
N SER A 161 18.00 -10.56 1.53
CA SER A 161 19.06 -10.23 2.47
C SER A 161 19.11 -11.34 3.51
N ASN A 162 20.07 -12.26 3.38
CA ASN A 162 20.40 -13.28 4.37
C ASN A 162 20.44 -12.68 5.78
N PHE A 163 19.37 -12.87 6.54
CA PHE A 163 19.30 -12.53 7.96
C PHE A 163 19.79 -13.74 8.78
N GLU A 164 21.01 -14.20 8.51
CA GLU A 164 21.71 -15.22 9.29
C GLU A 164 23.12 -14.73 9.59
N SER A 165 23.28 -13.71 10.46
CA SER A 165 24.57 -13.47 11.12
C SER A 165 24.53 -12.53 12.33
N LEU A 166 23.44 -12.44 13.10
CA LEU A 166 23.41 -11.61 14.32
C LEU A 166 22.83 -12.28 15.58
N THR A 167 22.87 -13.61 15.63
CA THR A 167 22.60 -14.36 16.87
C THR A 167 23.69 -15.40 17.14
N LYS A 168 24.91 -14.94 17.41
CA LYS A 168 25.86 -15.70 18.24
C LYS A 168 25.95 -15.01 19.60
N VAL A 169 24.99 -15.33 20.47
CA VAL A 169 25.14 -15.12 21.91
C VAL A 169 26.17 -16.16 22.39
N SER A 170 27.40 -15.70 22.65
CA SER A 170 28.40 -16.50 23.33
C SER A 170 28.15 -16.43 24.84
N LEU A 171 27.41 -17.40 25.38
CA LEU A 171 27.46 -17.72 26.81
C LEU A 171 28.36 -18.94 26.97
N VAL A 172 29.60 -18.67 27.37
CA VAL A 172 30.60 -19.68 27.73
C VAL A 172 30.15 -20.35 29.02
N SER A 173 29.88 -21.65 28.94
CA SER A 173 29.85 -22.55 30.08
C SER A 173 31.26 -23.08 30.33
N GLN A 174 31.82 -22.82 31.51
CA GLN A 174 32.85 -23.69 32.09
C GLN A 174 32.59 -23.86 33.59
N SER A 175 32.33 -25.10 33.95
CA SER A 175 32.42 -25.62 35.31
C SER A 175 33.86 -26.02 35.62
N ASP A 176 34.14 -26.03 36.92
CA ASP A 176 35.16 -26.77 37.66
C ASP A 176 36.50 -26.10 38.08
N GLN A 177 36.49 -25.76 39.38
CA GLN A 177 37.41 -26.19 40.44
C GLN A 177 38.81 -25.57 40.54
N SER A 178 39.05 -24.86 41.65
CA SER A 178 39.92 -25.33 42.74
C SER A 178 40.06 -24.30 43.88
N GLY A 179 40.03 -24.77 45.14
CA GLY A 179 40.74 -24.10 46.26
C GLY A 179 39.90 -23.47 47.38
N LEU A 180 39.48 -24.27 48.36
CA LEU A 180 39.35 -23.91 49.79
C LEU A 180 40.76 -24.02 50.46
N PRO A 181 41.02 -23.58 51.72
CA PRO A 181 40.10 -23.26 52.83
C PRO A 181 40.49 -22.04 53.73
N ALA A 182 39.73 -21.90 54.83
CA ALA A 182 40.06 -21.25 56.12
C ALA A 182 39.92 -19.71 56.16
N SER A 183 39.49 -19.01 57.22
CA SER A 183 38.83 -19.25 58.52
C SER A 183 38.86 -17.89 59.26
N GLN A 184 37.94 -17.67 60.21
CA GLN A 184 37.95 -16.68 61.32
C GLN A 184 37.22 -15.33 61.18
N GLN A 185 36.33 -15.12 62.19
CA GLN A 185 36.12 -13.91 63.02
C GLN A 185 35.58 -12.65 62.32
N THR A 186 34.54 -11.94 62.79
CA THR A 186 33.86 -11.75 64.08
C THR A 186 32.43 -11.30 63.81
#